data_AF-H1V3I3-F1
#
_entry.id   AF-H1V3I3-F1
#
_cell.length_a   1.000
_cell.length_b   1.000
_cell.length_c   1.000
_cell.angle_alpha   90.00
_cell.angle_beta   90.00
_cell.angle_gamma   90.00
#
_symmetry.space_group_name_H-M   'P 1'
#
loop_
_entity.id
_entity.type
_entity.pdbx_description
1 polymer ?
#
loop_
_entity_poly.entity_id
_entity_poly.type
_entity_poly.pdbx_seq_one_letter_code
_entity_poly.pdbx_strand_id
1 'polypeptide(L)'
;FAGRVDFGRVPADWTDKSSPESRWEPTLEKLEKRSAEARRALRELVGDVRGDDHVVVVTHGGILHFLTDDWYGIGAKKATGWENTEFRSYEFADPTGQDPNAFLTETQESWERRQGDNSRPTLEQQAELRQTFYREMEPYLKYSPERGWMQ
;
A
#
# COMPACT_ATOMS: atom_id res chain seq x y z
N PHE A 1 -25.15 -10.64 -7.61
CA PHE A 1 -24.20 -9.51 -7.62
C PHE A 1 -24.68 -8.28 -8.39
N ALA A 2 -25.92 -8.25 -8.93
CA ALA A 2 -26.46 -7.10 -9.67
C ALA A 2 -26.30 -5.78 -8.88
N GLY A 3 -25.47 -4.86 -9.39
CA GLY A 3 -25.26 -3.51 -8.87
C GLY A 3 -24.42 -3.36 -7.59
N ARG A 4 -23.85 -4.45 -7.04
CA ARG A 4 -23.06 -4.40 -5.79
C ARG A 4 -21.54 -4.38 -6.00
N VAL A 5 -21.09 -4.53 -7.23
CA VAL A 5 -19.67 -4.56 -7.60
C VAL A 5 -19.48 -3.66 -8.81
N ASP A 6 -18.56 -2.72 -8.71
CA ASP A 6 -18.15 -1.83 -9.79
C ASP A 6 -16.79 -2.27 -10.33
N PHE A 7 -16.75 -2.66 -11.60
CA PHE A 7 -15.52 -3.03 -12.31
C PHE A 7 -15.01 -1.92 -13.23
N GLY A 8 -15.66 -0.74 -13.27
CA GLY A 8 -15.32 0.36 -14.19
C GLY A 8 -13.90 0.91 -14.03
N ARG A 9 -13.27 0.67 -12.87
CA ARG A 9 -11.87 1.04 -12.59
C ARG A 9 -10.86 -0.09 -12.85
N VAL A 10 -11.30 -1.24 -13.37
CA VAL A 10 -10.44 -2.38 -13.70
C VAL A 10 -10.20 -2.41 -15.22
N PRO A 11 -9.07 -1.88 -15.72
CA PRO A 11 -8.80 -1.88 -17.15
C PRO A 11 -8.46 -3.28 -17.65
N ALA A 12 -8.66 -3.54 -18.95
CA ALA A 12 -8.45 -4.86 -19.53
C ALA A 12 -7.01 -5.39 -19.40
N ASP A 13 -6.03 -4.48 -19.26
CA ASP A 13 -4.60 -4.79 -19.15
C ASP A 13 -4.11 -4.99 -17.70
N TRP A 14 -5.00 -4.97 -16.70
CA TRP A 14 -4.61 -4.96 -15.27
C TRP A 14 -3.72 -6.13 -14.83
N THR A 15 -3.74 -7.22 -15.58
CA THR A 15 -2.94 -8.43 -15.34
C THR A 15 -1.61 -8.46 -16.09
N ASP A 16 -1.38 -7.61 -17.10
CA ASP A 16 -0.12 -7.62 -17.83
C ASP A 16 0.97 -6.98 -16.97
N LYS A 17 1.80 -7.80 -16.35
CA LYS A 17 2.91 -7.36 -15.52
C LYS A 17 4.27 -7.64 -16.17
N SER A 18 4.27 -8.00 -17.44
CA SER A 18 5.43 -8.53 -18.16
C SER A 18 6.14 -7.51 -19.04
N SER A 19 5.38 -6.55 -19.58
CA SER A 19 5.92 -5.49 -20.44
C SER A 19 6.53 -4.35 -19.62
N PRO A 20 7.72 -3.83 -20.00
CA PRO A 20 8.30 -2.62 -19.44
C PRO A 20 7.43 -1.36 -19.65
N GLU A 21 6.57 -1.35 -20.66
CA GLU A 21 5.62 -0.27 -20.92
C GLU A 21 4.36 -0.40 -20.05
N SER A 22 4.06 -1.60 -19.55
CA SER A 22 2.89 -1.84 -18.73
C SER A 22 2.94 -1.04 -17.42
N ARG A 23 1.84 -0.37 -17.11
CA ARG A 23 1.62 0.27 -15.80
C ARG A 23 1.72 -0.74 -14.65
N TRP A 24 1.47 -2.02 -14.90
CA TRP A 24 1.35 -3.04 -13.86
C TRP A 24 2.65 -3.77 -13.53
N GLU A 25 3.70 -3.56 -14.32
CA GLU A 25 5.03 -4.10 -14.04
C GLU A 25 5.44 -3.76 -12.60
N PRO A 26 5.90 -4.75 -11.82
CA PRO A 26 6.23 -4.59 -10.41
C PRO A 26 7.59 -3.90 -10.19
N THR A 27 7.83 -2.71 -10.73
CA THR A 27 9.01 -1.90 -10.37
C THR A 27 8.71 -0.98 -9.19
N LEU A 28 9.72 -0.58 -8.42
CA LEU A 28 9.56 0.34 -7.28
C LEU A 28 8.80 1.61 -7.69
N GLU A 29 9.26 2.28 -8.76
CA GLU A 29 8.63 3.49 -9.29
C GLU A 29 7.14 3.29 -9.63
N LYS A 30 6.80 2.17 -10.30
CA LYS A 30 5.41 1.86 -10.66
C LYS A 30 4.58 1.46 -9.44
N LEU A 31 5.16 0.82 -8.43
CA LEU A 31 4.47 0.49 -7.18
C LEU A 31 4.15 1.77 -6.38
N GLU A 32 5.11 2.69 -6.25
CA GLU A 32 4.92 4.01 -5.63
C GLU A 32 3.83 4.81 -6.35
N LYS A 33 3.95 4.95 -7.68
CA LYS A 33 3.00 5.71 -8.50
C LYS A 33 1.58 5.17 -8.36
N ARG A 34 1.40 3.85 -8.50
CA ARG A 34 0.09 3.20 -8.37
C ARG A 34 -0.48 3.33 -6.97
N SER A 35 0.36 3.29 -5.94
CA SER A 35 -0.09 3.47 -4.56
C SER A 35 -0.55 4.90 -4.30
N ALA A 36 0.15 5.90 -4.81
CA ALA A 36 -0.28 7.30 -4.76
C ALA A 36 -1.59 7.54 -5.55
N GLU A 37 -1.75 6.92 -6.72
CA GLU A 37 -3.00 6.96 -7.49
C GLU A 37 -4.16 6.28 -6.72
N ALA A 38 -3.90 5.15 -6.07
CA ALA A 38 -4.88 4.45 -5.25
C ALA A 38 -5.32 5.29 -4.04
N ARG A 39 -4.39 5.92 -3.32
CA ARG A 39 -4.73 6.82 -2.19
C ARG A 39 -5.62 7.99 -2.63
N ARG A 40 -5.30 8.62 -3.76
CA ARG A 40 -6.13 9.71 -4.33
C ARG A 40 -7.53 9.22 -4.68
N ALA A 41 -7.63 8.07 -5.36
CA ALA A 41 -8.91 7.46 -5.68
C ALA A 41 -9.73 7.11 -4.43
N LEU A 42 -9.09 6.59 -3.37
CA LEU A 42 -9.75 6.32 -2.10
C LEU A 42 -10.24 7.62 -1.45
N ARG A 43 -9.46 8.70 -1.49
CA ARG A 43 -9.88 10.00 -0.95
C ARG A 43 -11.09 10.56 -1.69
N GLU A 44 -11.10 10.47 -3.02
CA GLU A 44 -12.26 10.86 -3.83
C GLU A 44 -13.50 10.05 -3.46
N LEU A 45 -13.35 8.73 -3.32
CA LEU A 45 -14.45 7.85 -2.90
C LEU A 45 -14.97 8.17 -1.50
N VAL A 46 -14.07 8.48 -0.55
CA VAL A 46 -14.42 8.86 0.82
C VAL A 46 -15.00 10.28 0.90
N GLY A 47 -14.65 11.19 -0.03
CA GLY A 47 -15.20 12.55 -0.04
C GLY A 47 -16.73 12.59 -0.15
N ASP A 48 -17.33 11.55 -0.74
CA ASP A 48 -18.79 11.38 -0.85
C ASP A 48 -19.42 10.71 0.40
N VAL A 49 -18.58 10.17 1.28
CA VAL A 49 -18.96 9.41 2.46
C VAL A 49 -19.15 10.36 3.65
N ARG A 50 -20.25 10.22 4.41
CA ARG A 50 -20.61 11.13 5.51
C ARG A 50 -20.81 10.36 6.82
N GLY A 51 -20.26 10.87 7.92
CA GLY A 51 -20.47 10.28 9.25
C GLY A 51 -19.49 9.14 9.55
N ASP A 52 -19.96 8.08 10.20
CA ASP A 52 -19.16 6.95 10.73
C ASP A 52 -18.86 5.86 9.68
N ASP A 53 -18.96 6.20 8.41
CA ASP A 53 -18.79 5.25 7.32
C ASP A 53 -17.29 4.97 7.07
N HIS A 54 -16.94 3.69 6.93
CA HIS A 54 -15.57 3.23 6.72
C HIS A 54 -15.38 2.63 5.32
N VAL A 55 -14.22 2.87 4.72
CA VAL A 55 -13.77 2.16 3.52
C VAL A 55 -12.80 1.05 3.91
N VAL A 56 -13.11 -0.19 3.50
CA VAL A 56 -12.24 -1.34 3.70
C VAL A 56 -11.49 -1.64 2.41
N VAL A 57 -10.16 -1.67 2.50
CA VAL A 57 -9.27 -2.03 1.39
C VAL A 57 -8.74 -3.44 1.63
N VAL A 58 -9.06 -4.37 0.73
CA VAL A 58 -8.54 -5.74 0.75
C VAL A 58 -7.50 -5.88 -0.34
N THR A 59 -6.26 -6.18 0.05
CA THR A 59 -5.13 -6.29 -0.88
C THR A 59 -4.01 -7.17 -0.30
N HIS A 60 -2.86 -7.23 -0.96
CA HIS A 60 -1.71 -8.03 -0.55
C HIS A 60 -0.70 -7.25 0.30
N GLY A 61 0.01 -7.94 1.20
CA GLY A 61 0.97 -7.34 2.13
C GLY A 61 2.08 -6.50 1.47
N GLY A 62 2.63 -6.96 0.33
CA GLY A 62 3.73 -6.24 -0.33
C GLY A 62 3.36 -4.84 -0.82
N ILE A 63 2.17 -4.66 -1.40
CA ILE A 63 1.72 -3.34 -1.87
C ILE A 63 1.25 -2.45 -0.72
N LEU A 64 0.82 -3.02 0.42
CA LEU A 64 0.38 -2.24 1.57
C LEU A 64 1.45 -1.29 2.07
N HIS A 65 2.73 -1.69 2.07
CA HIS A 65 3.82 -0.81 2.49
C HIS A 65 3.94 0.46 1.64
N PHE A 66 3.72 0.36 0.32
CA PHE A 66 3.68 1.53 -0.56
C PHE A 66 2.40 2.34 -0.38
N LEU A 67 1.28 1.69 -0.08
CA LEU A 67 -0.01 2.34 0.14
C LEU A 67 -0.01 3.13 1.45
N THR A 68 0.58 2.60 2.52
CA THR A 68 0.53 3.20 3.86
C THR A 68 1.80 3.97 4.22
N ASP A 69 2.86 3.87 3.42
CA ASP A 69 4.22 4.37 3.72
C ASP A 69 4.72 3.94 5.12
N ASP A 70 4.32 2.74 5.55
CA ASP A 70 4.76 2.11 6.80
C ASP A 70 5.65 0.93 6.45
N TRP A 71 6.92 1.02 6.83
CA TRP A 71 7.94 0.01 6.54
C TRP A 71 8.35 -0.77 7.79
N TYR A 72 7.68 -0.51 8.92
CA TYR A 72 7.93 -1.18 10.18
C TYR A 72 7.50 -2.65 10.16
N GLY A 73 8.27 -3.49 10.83
CA GLY A 73 7.97 -4.91 11.00
C GLY A 73 8.29 -5.78 9.78
N ILE A 74 8.82 -5.21 8.69
CA ILE A 74 9.32 -6.01 7.57
C ILE A 74 10.63 -6.69 8.03
N GLY A 75 10.58 -8.02 8.19
CA GLY A 75 11.77 -8.80 8.51
C GLY A 75 12.76 -8.84 7.34
N ALA A 76 14.05 -9.02 7.62
CA ALA A 76 15.08 -9.19 6.60
C ALA A 76 14.69 -10.28 5.59
N LYS A 77 14.87 -10.01 4.29
CA LYS A 77 14.48 -10.91 3.19
C LYS A 77 12.98 -11.26 3.12
N LYS A 78 12.10 -10.56 3.84
CA LYS A 78 10.65 -10.68 3.68
C LYS A 78 10.13 -9.57 2.77
N ALA A 79 9.11 -9.89 1.98
CA ALA A 79 8.43 -8.91 1.14
C ALA A 79 7.36 -8.09 1.91
N THR A 80 7.00 -8.49 3.12
CA THR A 80 6.00 -7.78 3.94
C THR A 80 6.13 -8.07 5.43
N GLY A 81 5.70 -7.10 6.24
CA GLY A 81 5.49 -7.22 7.69
C GLY A 81 4.02 -7.34 8.09
N TRP A 82 3.13 -7.67 7.13
CA TRP A 82 1.72 -7.93 7.38
C TRP A 82 1.45 -9.43 7.52
N GLU A 83 0.64 -9.80 8.50
CA GLU A 83 0.16 -11.17 8.66
C GLU A 83 -1.11 -11.44 7.83
N ASN A 84 -1.38 -12.71 7.53
CA ASN A 84 -2.60 -13.08 6.81
C ASN A 84 -3.84 -12.66 7.61
N THR A 85 -4.78 -11.98 6.94
CA THR A 85 -6.03 -11.45 7.53
C THR A 85 -5.83 -10.40 8.63
N GLU A 86 -4.61 -9.85 8.78
CA GLU A 86 -4.38 -8.69 9.62
C GLU A 86 -5.15 -7.48 9.08
N PHE A 87 -5.66 -6.64 9.99
CA PHE A 87 -6.22 -5.35 9.63
C PHE A 87 -5.57 -4.23 10.45
N ARG A 88 -5.34 -3.11 9.78
CA ARG A 88 -4.88 -1.85 10.39
C ARG A 88 -5.79 -0.73 9.93
N SER A 89 -5.97 0.27 10.78
CA SER A 89 -6.88 1.39 10.54
C SER A 89 -6.07 2.67 10.32
N TYR A 90 -6.40 3.40 9.26
CA TYR A 90 -5.69 4.60 8.81
C TYR A 90 -6.64 5.76 8.59
N GLU A 91 -6.09 6.97 8.71
CA GLU A 91 -6.73 8.22 8.34
C GLU A 91 -5.86 8.94 7.30
N PHE A 92 -6.45 9.83 6.50
CA PHE A 92 -5.65 10.72 5.66
C PHE A 92 -4.85 11.67 6.55
N ALA A 93 -3.54 11.73 6.30
CA ALA A 93 -2.61 12.53 7.10
C ALA A 93 -2.94 14.03 7.02
N ASP A 94 -3.42 14.50 5.87
CA ASP A 94 -3.93 15.85 5.69
C ASP A 94 -5.48 15.87 5.72
N PRO A 95 -6.10 16.35 6.80
CA PRO A 95 -7.55 16.42 6.92
C PRO A 95 -8.20 17.46 6.00
N THR A 96 -7.42 18.38 5.42
CA THR A 96 -7.94 19.36 4.44
C THR A 96 -8.13 18.76 3.05
N GLY A 97 -7.51 17.59 2.79
CA GLY A 97 -7.57 16.90 1.51
C GLY A 97 -6.72 17.53 0.41
N GLN A 98 -5.82 18.46 0.74
CA GLN A 98 -4.99 19.20 -0.21
C GLN A 98 -3.67 18.51 -0.54
N ASP A 99 -3.23 17.54 0.26
CA ASP A 99 -2.04 16.74 -0.02
C ASP A 99 -2.17 16.03 -1.39
N PRO A 100 -1.32 16.33 -2.38
CA PRO A 100 -1.38 15.71 -3.69
C PRO A 100 -1.09 14.20 -3.66
N ASN A 101 -0.40 13.70 -2.63
CA ASN A 101 -0.05 12.28 -2.50
C ASN A 101 -1.04 11.47 -1.65
N ALA A 102 -1.95 12.18 -0.97
CA ALA A 102 -3.01 11.62 -0.14
C ALA A 102 -2.50 10.64 0.93
N PHE A 103 -1.35 10.92 1.55
CA PHE A 103 -0.70 10.05 2.52
C PHE A 103 -1.63 9.65 3.67
N LEU A 104 -1.34 8.49 4.24
CA LEU A 104 -2.12 7.88 5.31
C LEU A 104 -1.30 7.83 6.59
N THR A 105 -1.96 8.04 7.72
CA THR A 105 -1.38 7.85 9.06
C THR A 105 -2.15 6.76 9.77
N GLU A 106 -1.44 5.77 10.31
CA GLU A 106 -2.10 4.74 11.12
C GLU A 106 -2.68 5.34 12.40
N THR A 107 -3.93 5.03 12.70
CA THR A 107 -4.62 5.47 13.93
C THR A 107 -3.91 4.95 15.18
N GLN A 108 -4.05 5.67 16.30
CA GLN A 108 -3.43 5.27 17.57
C GLN A 108 -3.92 3.89 18.03
N GLU A 109 -5.23 3.65 17.99
CA GLU A 109 -5.85 2.37 18.35
C GLU A 109 -5.30 1.20 17.53
N SER A 110 -5.12 1.38 16.22
CA SER A 110 -4.56 0.35 15.35
C SER A 110 -3.12 -0.01 15.72
N TRP A 111 -2.30 1.00 16.02
CA TRP A 111 -0.92 0.78 16.45
C TRP A 111 -0.86 0.05 17.79
N GLU A 112 -1.63 0.51 18.79
CA GLU A 112 -1.67 -0.13 20.12
C GLU A 112 -2.13 -1.58 20.02
N ARG A 113 -3.14 -1.87 19.17
CA ARG A 113 -3.61 -3.25 18.94
C ARG A 113 -2.50 -4.18 18.45
N ARG A 114 -1.59 -3.70 17.60
CA ARG A 114 -0.56 -4.55 16.99
C ARG A 114 0.83 -4.42 17.62
N GLN A 115 1.12 -3.36 18.38
CA GLN A 115 2.44 -3.07 18.96
C GLN A 115 2.41 -2.79 20.46
N GLY A 116 1.23 -2.67 21.09
CA GLY A 116 1.11 -2.26 22.48
C GLY A 116 1.74 -0.88 22.73
N ASP A 117 2.55 -0.80 23.79
CA ASP A 117 3.20 0.44 24.23
C ASP A 117 4.52 0.75 23.49
N ASN A 118 4.88 -0.01 22.45
CA ASN A 118 6.09 0.26 21.69
C ASN A 118 6.00 1.63 20.99
N SER A 119 7.12 2.35 20.99
CA SER A 119 7.24 3.63 20.30
C SER A 119 7.12 3.46 18.79
N ARG A 120 6.37 4.36 18.15
CA ARG A 120 6.34 4.49 16.69
C ARG A 120 7.70 4.92 16.14
N PRO A 121 8.11 4.39 14.98
CA PRO A 121 9.26 4.92 14.26
C PRO A 121 9.06 6.40 13.90
N THR A 122 10.13 7.18 13.97
CA THR A 122 10.15 8.54 13.42
C THR A 122 10.10 8.50 11.89
N LEU A 123 9.83 9.66 11.27
CA LEU A 123 9.86 9.78 9.81
C LEU A 123 11.23 9.40 9.21
N GLU A 124 12.31 9.75 9.92
CA GLU A 124 13.67 9.39 9.52
C GLU A 124 13.88 7.87 9.58
N GLN A 125 13.43 7.23 10.66
CA GLN A 125 13.50 5.77 10.79
C GLN A 125 12.65 5.05 9.73
N GLN A 126 11.45 5.56 9.41
CA GLN A 126 10.65 5.02 8.29
C GLN A 126 11.39 5.16 6.95
N ALA A 127 12.08 6.28 6.71
CA ALA A 127 12.86 6.48 5.50
C ALA A 127 14.04 5.49 5.40
N GLU A 128 14.75 5.24 6.51
CA GLU A 128 15.82 4.24 6.57
C GLU A 128 15.31 2.81 6.32
N LEU A 129 14.17 2.46 6.91
CA LEU A 129 13.50 1.17 6.70
C LEU A 129 13.08 1.01 5.24
N ARG A 130 12.52 2.05 4.62
CA ARG A 130 12.18 2.07 3.20
C ARG A 130 13.40 1.84 2.31
N GLN A 131 14.50 2.55 2.57
CA GLN A 131 15.74 2.39 1.80
C GLN A 131 16.30 0.98 1.93
N THR A 132 16.20 0.38 3.12
CA THR A 132 16.58 -1.02 3.33
C THR A 132 15.70 -1.97 2.53
N PHE A 133 14.37 -1.78 2.55
CA PHE A 133 13.46 -2.56 1.71
C PHE A 133 13.80 -2.42 0.23
N TYR A 134 14.06 -1.22 -0.25
CA TYR A 134 14.31 -0.95 -1.67
C TYR A 134 15.55 -1.70 -2.13
N ARG A 135 16.64 -1.59 -1.36
CA ARG A 135 17.88 -2.32 -1.62
C ARG A 135 17.70 -3.84 -1.62
N GLU A 136 16.94 -4.38 -0.68
CA GLU A 136 16.75 -5.82 -0.54
C GLU A 136 15.79 -6.42 -1.57
N MET A 137 14.72 -5.69 -1.91
CA MET A 137 13.63 -6.22 -2.73
C MET A 137 13.73 -5.85 -4.21
N GLU A 138 14.37 -4.74 -4.58
CA GLU A 138 14.49 -4.31 -5.99
C GLU A 138 14.96 -5.42 -6.95
N PRO A 139 15.95 -6.26 -6.61
CA PRO A 139 16.40 -7.34 -7.51
C PRO A 139 15.35 -8.43 -7.77
N TYR A 140 14.35 -8.54 -6.90
CA TYR A 140 13.31 -9.57 -6.94
C TYR A 140 11.97 -9.05 -7.44
N LEU A 141 11.77 -7.73 -7.39
CA LEU A 141 10.51 -7.09 -7.77
C LEU A 141 10.22 -7.23 -9.26
N LYS A 142 11.21 -7.20 -10.16
CA LYS A 142 11.00 -7.35 -11.61
C LYS A 142 10.53 -8.77 -11.98
N TYR A 143 9.42 -8.83 -12.72
CA TYR A 143 8.95 -10.08 -13.29
C TYR A 143 9.94 -10.61 -14.34
N SER A 144 10.32 -11.87 -14.21
CA SER A 144 10.98 -12.64 -15.26
C SER A 144 10.24 -13.97 -15.42
N PRO A 145 9.93 -14.41 -16.65
CA PRO A 145 9.33 -15.73 -16.89
C PRO A 145 10.12 -16.88 -16.23
N GLU A 146 11.44 -16.74 -16.10
CA GLU A 146 12.32 -17.73 -15.48
C GLU A 146 12.21 -17.77 -13.95
N ARG A 147 11.87 -16.64 -13.32
CA ARG A 147 11.75 -16.53 -11.85
C ARG A 147 10.33 -16.73 -11.34
N GLY A 148 9.31 -16.58 -12.20
CA GLY A 148 7.91 -16.59 -11.78
C GLY A 148 7.57 -15.44 -10.82
N TRP A 149 6.39 -15.48 -10.20
CA TRP A 149 6.12 -14.67 -9.01
C TRP A 149 6.98 -15.23 -7.87
N MET A 150 7.80 -14.38 -7.25
CA MET A 150 8.74 -14.73 -6.16
C MET A 150 8.24 -15.90 -5.27
N GLN A 151 9.06 -16.94 -5.14
CA GLN A 151 8.94 -17.99 -4.11
C GLN A 151 9.45 -17.49 -2.77
#